data_AF-A0AAN6KJW6-F1
#
_entry.id   AF-A0AAN6KJW6-F1
#
_cell.length_a   1.000
_cell.length_b   1.000
_cell.length_c   1.000
_cell.angle_alpha   90.00
_cell.angle_beta   90.00
_cell.angle_gamma   90.00
#
_symmetry.space_group_name_H-M   'P 1'
#
loop_
_entity.id
_entity.type
_entity.pdbx_description
1 polymer ?
#
loop_
_entity_poly.entity_id
_entity_poly.type
_entity_poly.pdbx_seq_one_letter_code
_entity_poly.pdbx_strand_id
1 'polypeptide(L)'
;MFVYAADGLFVEMQEVKVLPISIGQRYSVIIKLDQEPGRYYLRFASIRVGDMQQVIEDETIVEYSAVMTNETFVSDSATMGSDMSVYADPQSTWMLVNGSAKLGQSTLNEQYLAPFDRNTPPTNPADTTHVFTVNQTDIGTWVVDKAPYVEVKTPIILGNQSHGWNANTTLHMPYNSTIDIIMTIAQDSMDSVRLLPDLAAM
;
A
#
# COMPACT_ATOMS: atom_id res chain seq x y z
N MET A 1 -6.26 -13.65 3.54
CA MET A 1 -6.18 -12.53 4.50
C MET A 1 -7.44 -11.70 4.38
N PHE A 2 -7.92 -11.09 5.46
CA PHE A 2 -9.05 -10.17 5.44
C PHE A 2 -8.58 -8.77 5.81
N VAL A 3 -8.54 -7.85 4.85
CA VAL A 3 -8.17 -6.45 5.10
C VAL A 3 -9.36 -5.77 5.77
N TYR A 4 -9.14 -5.16 6.94
CA TYR A 4 -10.21 -4.51 7.72
C TYR A 4 -9.86 -3.08 8.16
N ALA A 5 -8.61 -2.64 7.98
CA ALA A 5 -8.23 -1.25 8.15
C ALA A 5 -7.16 -0.84 7.13
N ALA A 6 -7.22 0.42 6.69
CA ALA A 6 -6.26 1.04 5.78
C ALA A 6 -5.89 2.44 6.33
N ASP A 7 -4.59 2.72 6.42
CA ASP A 7 -4.00 4.01 6.86
C ASP A 7 -4.54 4.59 8.18
N GLY A 8 -5.04 3.73 9.07
CA GLY A 8 -5.53 4.09 10.40
C GLY A 8 -7.05 4.18 10.52
N LEU A 9 -7.80 3.92 9.43
CA LEU A 9 -9.26 3.88 9.43
C LEU A 9 -9.76 2.45 9.19
N PHE A 10 -10.83 2.06 9.89
CA PHE A 10 -11.54 0.82 9.59
C PHE A 10 -12.25 0.93 8.24
N VAL A 11 -12.23 -0.15 7.47
CA VAL A 11 -12.85 -0.23 6.14
C VAL A 11 -13.78 -1.43 6.04
N GLU A 12 -14.66 -1.41 5.05
CA GLU A 12 -15.40 -2.60 4.65
C GLU A 12 -14.41 -3.73 4.32
N MET A 13 -14.66 -4.89 4.91
CA MET A 13 -13.69 -5.99 4.90
C MET A 13 -13.58 -6.62 3.51
N GLN A 14 -12.36 -6.75 3.00
CA GLN A 14 -12.09 -7.45 1.74
C GLN A 14 -11.23 -8.70 2.00
N GLU A 15 -11.67 -9.86 1.50
CA GLU A 15 -10.82 -11.05 1.48
C GLU A 15 -9.87 -11.01 0.28
N VAL A 16 -8.58 -11.15 0.56
CA VAL A 16 -7.52 -11.13 -0.45
C VAL A 16 -6.52 -12.26 -0.23
N LYS A 17 -5.89 -12.73 -1.31
CA LYS A 17 -4.78 -13.71 -1.26
C LYS A 17 -3.43 -13.02 -1.45
N VAL A 18 -3.39 -11.95 -2.25
CA VAL A 18 -2.22 -11.09 -2.45
C VAL A 18 -2.61 -9.66 -2.05
N LEU A 19 -1.73 -9.00 -1.31
CA LEU A 19 -1.96 -7.63 -0.82
C LEU A 19 -0.82 -6.73 -1.33
N PRO A 20 -1.07 -5.91 -2.36
CA PRO A 20 -0.15 -4.84 -2.76
C PRO A 20 -0.06 -3.79 -1.66
N ILE A 21 1.16 -3.34 -1.34
CA ILE A 21 1.41 -2.27 -0.36
C ILE A 21 2.44 -1.32 -0.95
N SER A 22 2.04 -0.06 -1.16
CA SER A 22 2.94 1.00 -1.60
C SER A 22 3.64 1.66 -0.41
N ILE A 23 4.75 2.34 -0.68
CA ILE A 23 5.52 3.05 0.34
C ILE A 23 4.61 4.04 1.08
N GLY A 24 4.61 3.98 2.41
CA GLY A 24 3.82 4.84 3.27
C GLY A 24 2.39 4.36 3.52
N GLN A 25 1.88 3.36 2.79
CA GLN A 25 0.58 2.74 3.09
C GLN A 25 0.71 1.75 4.25
N ARG A 26 -0.37 1.60 5.03
CA ARG A 26 -0.48 0.62 6.11
C ARG A 26 -1.82 -0.09 6.04
N TYR A 27 -1.81 -1.41 6.15
CA TYR A 27 -3.01 -2.23 6.23
C TYR A 27 -3.01 -3.05 7.52
N SER A 28 -4.19 -3.21 8.12
CA SER A 28 -4.41 -4.22 9.16
C SER A 28 -5.23 -5.37 8.58
N VAL A 29 -4.76 -6.59 8.83
CA VAL A 29 -5.36 -7.81 8.27
C VAL A 29 -5.68 -8.82 9.37
N ILE A 30 -6.78 -9.55 9.18
CA ILE A 30 -7.08 -10.76 9.95
C ILE A 30 -6.62 -11.96 9.12
N ILE A 31 -5.91 -12.88 9.78
CA ILE A 31 -5.50 -14.17 9.21
C ILE A 31 -6.30 -15.23 9.95
N LYS A 32 -7.07 -16.03 9.20
CA LYS A 32 -7.76 -17.19 9.76
C LYS A 32 -6.74 -18.31 9.97
N LEU A 33 -6.74 -18.90 11.17
CA LEU A 33 -5.94 -20.08 11.51
C LEU A 33 -6.80 -21.33 11.37
N ASP A 34 -7.33 -21.55 10.18
CA ASP A 34 -8.26 -22.65 9.85
C ASP A 34 -7.61 -23.79 9.05
N GLN A 35 -6.31 -23.70 8.79
CA GLN A 35 -5.52 -24.80 8.21
C GLN A 35 -5.02 -25.73 9.34
N GLU A 36 -4.37 -26.84 8.98
CA GLU A 36 -3.71 -27.70 9.96
C GLU A 36 -2.57 -26.94 10.68
N PRO A 37 -2.44 -27.05 12.02
CA PRO A 37 -1.32 -26.46 12.74
C PRO A 37 0.02 -26.85 12.13
N GLY A 38 0.89 -25.87 11.91
CA GLY A 38 2.13 -26.08 11.16
C GLY A 38 2.87 -24.79 10.83
N ARG A 39 3.87 -24.93 9.95
CA ARG A 39 4.73 -23.86 9.45
C ARG A 39 4.39 -23.55 8.01
N TYR A 40 4.10 -22.28 7.70
CA TYR A 40 3.66 -21.81 6.40
C TYR A 40 4.54 -20.66 5.91
N TYR A 41 4.76 -20.57 4.61
CA TYR A 41 5.45 -19.43 4.03
C TYR A 41 4.54 -18.20 3.92
N LEU A 42 5.03 -17.07 4.41
CA LEU A 42 4.54 -15.74 4.08
C LEU A 42 5.54 -15.11 3.11
N ARG A 43 5.08 -14.82 1.88
CA ARG A 43 5.94 -14.37 0.78
C ARG A 43 5.78 -12.88 0.53
N PHE A 44 6.89 -12.24 0.18
CA PHE A 44 6.98 -10.84 -0.20
C PHE A 44 7.65 -10.74 -1.57
N ALA A 45 7.21 -9.80 -2.39
CA ALA A 45 7.88 -9.51 -3.64
C ALA A 45 7.70 -8.04 -4.03
N SER A 46 8.69 -7.46 -4.71
CA SER A 46 8.55 -6.16 -5.32
C SER A 46 7.67 -6.25 -6.57
N ILE A 47 6.71 -5.34 -6.68
CA ILE A 47 5.92 -5.15 -7.90
C ILE A 47 6.75 -4.27 -8.84
N ARG A 48 6.84 -4.67 -10.11
CA ARG A 48 7.49 -3.83 -11.12
C ARG A 48 6.56 -2.71 -11.54
N VAL A 49 7.02 -1.47 -11.35
CA VAL A 49 6.42 -0.27 -11.92
C VAL A 49 7.55 0.44 -12.67
N GLY A 50 7.39 0.67 -13.98
CA GLY A 50 8.42 1.29 -14.82
C GLY A 50 9.40 0.32 -15.48
N ASP A 51 10.45 0.88 -16.08
CA ASP A 51 11.36 0.20 -17.02
C ASP A 51 12.64 -0.37 -16.38
N MET A 52 13.03 0.09 -15.19
CA MET A 52 14.31 -0.28 -14.55
C MET A 52 14.20 -0.87 -13.12
N GLN A 53 13.03 -1.39 -12.73
CA GLN A 53 12.83 -1.92 -11.38
C GLN A 53 13.35 -3.37 -11.22
N GLN A 54 14.23 -3.59 -10.24
CA GLN A 54 14.65 -4.93 -9.82
C GLN A 54 13.48 -5.70 -9.18
N VAL A 55 13.30 -6.95 -9.61
CA VAL A 55 12.40 -7.90 -8.93
C VAL A 55 13.16 -8.51 -7.77
N ILE A 56 12.63 -8.33 -6.57
CA ILE A 56 13.14 -8.90 -5.33
C ILE A 56 12.01 -9.73 -4.75
N GLU A 57 12.30 -10.97 -4.36
CA GLU A 57 11.39 -11.81 -3.59
C GLU A 57 12.06 -12.22 -2.29
N ASP A 58 11.25 -12.40 -1.26
CA ASP A 58 11.67 -12.92 0.03
C ASP A 58 10.54 -13.71 0.67
N GLU A 59 10.87 -14.52 1.67
CA GLU A 59 9.93 -15.35 2.40
C GLU A 59 10.24 -15.41 3.89
N THR A 60 9.20 -15.53 4.70
CA THR A 60 9.31 -15.79 6.12
C THR A 60 8.37 -16.93 6.52
N ILE A 61 8.53 -17.44 7.74
CA ILE A 61 7.77 -18.58 8.23
C ILE A 61 6.78 -18.08 9.29
N VAL A 62 5.50 -18.36 9.05
CA VAL A 62 4.43 -18.22 10.04
C VAL A 62 4.18 -19.60 10.62
N GLU A 63 4.34 -19.73 11.93
CA GLU A 63 4.12 -20.98 12.65
C GLU A 63 2.96 -20.79 13.63
N TYR A 64 2.05 -21.75 13.66
CA TYR A 64 1.07 -21.84 14.73
C TYR A 64 0.87 -23.29 15.14
N SER A 65 0.75 -23.50 16.44
CA SER A 65 0.51 -24.79 17.06
C SER A 65 -0.88 -24.81 17.68
N ALA A 66 -1.55 -25.96 17.63
CA ALA A 66 -2.73 -26.22 18.43
C ALA A 66 -2.35 -27.25 19.50
N VAL A 67 -2.48 -26.87 20.77
CA VAL A 67 -2.38 -27.82 21.88
C VAL A 67 -3.79 -28.15 22.30
N MET A 68 -4.25 -29.35 21.98
CA MET A 68 -5.50 -29.88 22.52
C MET A 68 -5.20 -30.61 23.83
N THR A 69 -5.47 -29.97 24.95
CA THR A 69 -5.73 -30.67 26.22
C THR A 69 -7.20 -30.49 26.57
N ASN A 70 -7.85 -31.55 27.03
CA ASN A 70 -9.27 -31.55 27.36
C ASN A 70 -9.60 -30.35 28.27
N GLU A 71 -10.35 -29.40 27.69
CA GLU A 71 -11.00 -28.22 28.28
C GLU A 71 -10.16 -27.03 28.80
N THR A 72 -8.88 -26.89 28.49
CA THR A 72 -8.19 -25.60 28.76
C THR A 72 -7.09 -25.30 27.75
N PHE A 73 -7.12 -24.09 27.17
CA PHE A 73 -6.12 -23.62 26.22
C PHE A 73 -4.78 -23.40 26.93
N VAL A 74 -3.88 -24.38 26.89
CA VAL A 74 -2.53 -24.28 27.47
C VAL A 74 -1.52 -24.46 26.35
N SER A 75 -0.73 -23.42 26.07
CA SER A 75 0.35 -23.46 25.09
C SER A 75 1.53 -24.27 25.62
N ASP A 76 1.54 -25.59 25.38
CA ASP A 76 2.73 -26.40 25.65
C ASP A 76 3.53 -26.64 24.36
N SER A 77 4.64 -25.92 24.26
CA SER A 77 5.62 -25.95 23.16
C SER A 77 6.42 -27.26 23.12
N ALA A 78 6.18 -28.22 24.02
CA ALA A 78 7.07 -29.34 24.29
C ALA A 78 6.74 -30.65 23.55
N THR A 79 5.60 -30.78 22.86
CA THR A 79 5.21 -32.03 22.17
C THR A 79 5.05 -31.92 20.64
N MET A 80 5.29 -30.77 20.04
CA MET A 80 5.39 -30.68 18.57
C MET A 80 6.81 -31.11 18.17
N GLY A 81 6.89 -32.26 17.50
CA GLY A 81 8.14 -32.91 17.13
C GLY A 81 9.12 -31.95 16.44
N SER A 82 10.40 -32.19 16.69
CA SER A 82 11.57 -31.48 16.19
C SER A 82 11.76 -31.51 14.65
N ASP A 83 10.70 -31.74 13.89
CA ASP A 83 10.72 -32.00 12.45
C ASP A 83 9.46 -31.46 11.74
N MET A 84 9.03 -30.23 12.06
CA MET A 84 8.05 -29.53 11.22
C MET A 84 8.77 -28.93 10.01
N SER A 85 8.75 -29.65 8.88
CA SER A 85 9.07 -29.09 7.58
C SER A 85 8.04 -28.00 7.24
N VAL A 86 8.48 -26.94 6.57
CA VAL A 86 7.55 -25.90 6.12
C VAL A 86 6.63 -26.51 5.09
N TYR A 87 5.31 -26.30 5.24
CA TYR A 87 4.35 -26.73 4.25
C TYR A 87 4.63 -26.01 2.92
N ALA A 88 5.19 -26.76 1.98
CA ALA A 88 5.68 -26.26 0.71
C ALA A 88 4.93 -26.95 -0.44
N ASP A 89 3.70 -26.50 -0.70
CA ASP A 89 2.95 -26.86 -1.91
C ASP A 89 3.05 -25.72 -2.94
N PRO A 90 3.67 -25.93 -4.12
CA PRO A 90 3.69 -24.95 -5.20
C PRO A 90 2.30 -24.47 -5.66
N GLN A 91 1.25 -25.29 -5.49
CA GLN A 91 -0.15 -24.91 -5.77
C GLN A 91 -0.72 -23.99 -4.69
N SER A 92 -0.20 -24.05 -3.46
CA SER A 92 -0.57 -23.18 -2.34
C SER A 92 0.07 -21.78 -2.40
N THR A 93 0.88 -21.51 -3.42
CA THR A 93 1.45 -20.17 -3.64
C THR A 93 0.47 -19.32 -4.46
N TRP A 94 0.06 -18.17 -3.92
CA TRP A 94 -0.92 -17.28 -4.57
C TRP A 94 -0.31 -16.18 -5.46
N MET A 95 1.00 -15.96 -5.36
CA MET A 95 1.73 -14.85 -5.98
C MET A 95 2.81 -15.35 -6.95
N LEU A 96 3.01 -14.65 -8.07
CA LEU A 96 4.10 -14.86 -9.02
C LEU A 96 5.38 -14.17 -8.52
N VAL A 97 6.54 -14.54 -9.07
CA VAL A 97 7.85 -13.97 -8.68
C VAL A 97 7.90 -12.45 -8.88
N ASN A 98 7.13 -11.91 -9.84
CA ASN A 98 7.03 -10.47 -10.10
C ASN A 98 6.07 -9.70 -9.15
N GLY A 99 5.59 -10.34 -8.07
CA GLY A 99 4.66 -9.76 -7.10
C GLY A 99 3.19 -9.72 -7.51
N SER A 100 2.86 -10.05 -8.75
CA SER A 100 1.47 -10.12 -9.21
C SER A 100 0.75 -11.36 -8.69
N ALA A 101 -0.57 -11.29 -8.52
CA ALA A 101 -1.38 -12.43 -8.16
C ALA A 101 -1.43 -13.46 -9.30
N LYS A 102 -1.45 -14.75 -8.97
CA LYS A 102 -1.74 -15.80 -9.95
C LYS A 102 -3.16 -15.62 -10.52
N LEU A 103 -3.38 -16.12 -11.74
CA LEU A 103 -4.68 -16.03 -12.41
C LEU A 103 -5.82 -16.55 -11.50
N GLY A 104 -6.89 -15.75 -11.38
CA GLY A 104 -8.06 -16.09 -10.57
C GLY A 104 -7.90 -15.87 -9.06
N GLN A 105 -6.73 -15.42 -8.58
CA GLN A 105 -6.52 -15.10 -7.18
C GLN A 105 -6.93 -13.66 -6.87
N SER A 106 -7.57 -13.46 -5.71
CA SER A 106 -8.03 -12.16 -5.26
C SER A 106 -6.87 -11.27 -4.82
N THR A 107 -6.84 -10.04 -5.35
CA THR A 107 -6.01 -8.92 -4.87
C THR A 107 -6.90 -7.85 -4.26
N LEU A 108 -6.34 -6.96 -3.44
CA LEU A 108 -7.05 -5.81 -2.92
C LEU A 108 -7.54 -4.91 -4.06
N ASN A 109 -8.81 -4.49 -4.01
CA ASN A 109 -9.31 -3.44 -4.87
C ASN A 109 -9.42 -2.14 -4.06
N GLU A 110 -8.49 -1.21 -4.31
CA GLU A 110 -8.42 0.07 -3.62
C GLU A 110 -9.68 0.94 -3.85
N GLN A 111 -10.36 0.80 -5.00
CA GLN A 111 -11.60 1.56 -5.26
C GLN A 111 -12.78 1.10 -4.42
N TYR A 112 -12.70 -0.10 -3.82
CA TYR A 112 -13.71 -0.65 -2.92
C TYR A 112 -13.31 -0.53 -1.46
N LEU A 113 -12.22 0.19 -1.15
CA LEU A 113 -11.93 0.60 0.23
C LEU A 113 -12.92 1.69 0.63
N ALA A 114 -14.05 1.27 1.17
CA ALA A 114 -15.03 2.15 1.79
C ALA A 114 -14.77 2.19 3.30
N PRO A 115 -14.71 3.38 3.93
CA PRO A 115 -14.65 3.47 5.38
C PRO A 115 -15.83 2.76 6.05
N PHE A 116 -15.55 2.04 7.13
CA PHE A 116 -16.58 1.29 7.87
C PHE A 116 -17.59 2.23 8.53
N ASP A 117 -17.09 3.29 9.15
CA ASP A 117 -17.91 4.42 9.58
C ASP A 117 -18.24 5.25 8.35
N ARG A 118 -19.52 5.64 8.18
CA ARG A 118 -20.01 6.35 6.98
C ARG A 118 -19.52 7.80 6.88
N ASN A 119 -18.21 8.03 6.85
CA ASN A 119 -17.58 9.33 6.61
C ASN A 119 -17.48 9.59 5.08
N THR A 120 -18.63 9.69 4.43
CA THR A 120 -18.67 10.00 3.00
C THR A 120 -18.06 11.37 2.72
N PRO A 121 -17.31 11.53 1.61
CA PRO A 121 -16.82 12.84 1.17
C PRO A 121 -17.96 13.87 1.04
N PRO A 122 -17.67 15.18 1.16
CA PRO A 122 -18.67 16.22 0.89
C PRO A 122 -19.31 16.05 -0.50
N THR A 123 -20.64 16.16 -0.58
CA THR A 123 -21.38 15.99 -1.84
C THR A 123 -21.49 17.26 -2.67
N ASN A 124 -21.15 18.42 -2.09
CA ASN A 124 -21.14 19.69 -2.79
C ASN A 124 -19.85 19.81 -3.63
N PRO A 125 -19.86 20.60 -4.71
CA PRO A 125 -18.63 20.94 -5.42
C PRO A 125 -17.59 21.51 -4.46
N ALA A 126 -16.31 21.21 -4.71
CA ALA A 126 -15.22 21.81 -3.96
C ALA A 126 -15.20 23.34 -4.14
N ASP A 127 -14.87 24.07 -3.08
CA ASP A 127 -14.71 25.53 -3.13
C ASP A 127 -13.47 25.91 -3.93
N THR A 128 -12.45 25.06 -3.92
CA THR A 128 -11.23 25.23 -4.71
C THR A 128 -10.72 23.88 -5.18
N THR A 129 -10.38 23.80 -6.47
CA THR A 129 -9.69 22.65 -7.05
C THR A 129 -8.28 23.08 -7.44
N HIS A 130 -7.27 22.34 -6.98
CA HIS A 130 -5.88 22.50 -7.41
C HIS A 130 -5.49 21.34 -8.30
N VAL A 131 -4.96 21.67 -9.47
CA VAL A 131 -4.42 20.67 -10.39
C VAL A 131 -2.90 20.80 -10.38
N PHE A 132 -2.22 19.70 -10.06
CA PHE A 132 -0.77 19.64 -10.02
C PHE A 132 -0.24 18.67 -11.06
N THR A 133 0.80 19.11 -11.76
CA THR A 133 1.55 18.26 -12.68
C THR A 133 2.83 17.78 -12.01
N VAL A 134 2.99 16.46 -11.86
CA VAL A 134 4.20 15.84 -11.32
C VAL A 134 5.16 15.52 -12.47
N ASN A 135 6.38 16.03 -12.42
CA ASN A 135 7.37 15.87 -13.49
C ASN A 135 8.76 15.59 -12.90
N GLN A 136 9.48 14.61 -13.46
CA GLN A 136 10.93 14.48 -13.26
C GLN A 136 11.66 15.32 -14.31
N THR A 137 12.15 16.49 -13.92
CA THR A 137 12.80 17.45 -14.84
C THR A 137 14.30 17.22 -15.02
N ASP A 138 14.91 16.41 -14.16
CA ASP A 138 16.31 15.99 -14.22
C ASP A 138 16.49 14.66 -13.45
N ILE A 139 17.64 14.00 -13.58
CA ILE A 139 17.94 12.66 -13.06
C ILE A 139 17.58 12.51 -11.56
N GLY A 140 17.77 13.54 -10.75
CA GLY A 140 17.44 13.55 -9.32
C GLY A 140 16.39 14.58 -8.90
N THR A 141 15.71 15.23 -9.86
CA THR A 141 14.88 16.40 -9.58
C THR A 141 13.44 16.15 -9.95
N TRP A 142 12.58 16.21 -8.94
CA TRP A 142 11.12 16.11 -9.09
C TRP A 142 10.47 17.45 -8.81
N VAL A 143 9.47 17.79 -9.63
CA VAL A 143 8.73 19.04 -9.58
C VAL A 143 7.24 18.73 -9.50
N VAL A 144 6.54 19.45 -8.62
CA VAL A 144 5.09 19.49 -8.57
C VAL A 144 4.66 20.89 -9.02
N ASP A 145 4.20 20.98 -10.27
CA ASP A 145 3.71 22.15 -11.02
C ASP A 145 4.71 23.31 -11.21
N LYS A 146 5.23 23.90 -10.12
CA LYS A 146 5.90 25.20 -10.16
C LYS A 146 7.42 25.14 -10.12
N ALA A 147 7.98 24.44 -9.13
CA ALA A 147 9.41 24.46 -8.85
C ALA A 147 9.82 23.22 -8.02
N PRO A 148 11.07 22.77 -8.13
CA PRO A 148 11.59 21.75 -7.23
C PRO A 148 11.61 22.26 -5.80
N TYR A 149 11.35 21.37 -4.85
CA TYR A 149 11.42 21.70 -3.44
C TYR A 149 12.86 22.00 -3.01
N VAL A 150 13.02 23.08 -2.23
CA VAL A 150 14.28 23.45 -1.60
C VAL A 150 14.03 23.63 -0.11
N GLU A 151 14.87 23.00 0.72
CA GLU A 151 14.76 23.09 2.17
C GLU A 151 14.93 24.54 2.66
N VAL A 152 14.00 24.96 3.52
CA VAL A 152 13.96 26.32 4.05
C VAL A 152 14.73 26.42 5.35
N LYS A 153 15.53 27.49 5.51
CA LYS A 153 16.32 27.73 6.73
C LYS A 153 15.47 27.99 7.97
N THR A 154 14.29 28.56 7.78
CA THR A 154 13.35 28.90 8.87
C THR A 154 12.07 28.10 8.62
N PRO A 155 11.66 27.21 9.54
CA PRO A 155 10.53 26.30 9.33
C PRO A 155 9.22 27.02 9.00
N ILE A 156 8.42 26.43 8.10
CA ILE A 156 7.15 27.00 7.61
C ILE A 156 6.12 27.24 8.71
N ILE A 157 6.18 26.45 9.80
CA ILE A 157 5.30 26.59 10.95
C ILE A 157 5.40 27.96 11.65
N LEU A 158 6.50 28.69 11.42
CA LEU A 158 6.70 30.06 11.94
C LEU A 158 5.99 31.14 11.10
N GLY A 159 5.14 30.73 10.15
CA GLY A 159 4.30 31.63 9.39
C GLY A 159 5.11 32.54 8.47
N ASN A 160 4.71 33.81 8.39
CA ASN A 160 5.32 34.82 7.53
C ASN A 160 6.81 35.13 7.83
N GLN A 161 7.34 34.65 8.95
CA GLN A 161 8.76 34.75 9.28
C GLN A 161 9.60 33.67 8.57
N SER A 162 8.95 32.63 8.05
CA SER A 162 9.60 31.57 7.28
C SER A 162 10.02 32.06 5.91
N HIS A 163 11.23 31.68 5.50
CA HIS A 163 11.69 31.80 4.11
C HIS A 163 10.80 31.02 3.12
N GLY A 164 10.08 30.01 3.60
CA GLY A 164 9.15 29.22 2.79
C GLY A 164 7.78 29.85 2.62
N TRP A 165 7.40 30.86 3.40
CA TRP A 165 6.02 31.33 3.45
C TRP A 165 5.47 31.80 2.10
N ASN A 166 6.31 32.46 1.30
CA ASN A 166 5.98 32.95 -0.04
C ASN A 166 6.77 32.19 -1.13
N ALA A 167 7.28 31.00 -0.83
CA ALA A 167 7.99 30.19 -1.82
C ALA A 167 7.03 29.65 -2.87
N ASN A 168 7.53 29.39 -4.08
CA ASN A 168 6.75 28.81 -5.17
C ASN A 168 6.23 27.40 -4.86
N THR A 169 6.78 26.73 -3.85
CA THR A 169 6.38 25.41 -3.37
C THR A 169 5.40 25.44 -2.20
N THR A 170 4.96 26.63 -1.79
CA THR A 170 4.00 26.81 -0.69
C THR A 170 2.64 27.23 -1.26
N LEU A 171 1.59 26.56 -0.79
CA LEU A 171 0.21 26.89 -1.11
C LEU A 171 -0.52 27.36 0.14
N HIS A 172 -1.21 28.49 0.03
CA HIS A 172 -2.09 28.99 1.09
C HIS A 172 -3.51 28.51 0.81
N MET A 173 -4.07 27.74 1.75
CA MET A 173 -5.43 27.20 1.64
C MET A 173 -6.41 28.07 2.43
N PRO A 174 -7.62 28.31 1.90
CA PRO A 174 -8.67 29.02 2.63
C PRO A 174 -9.17 28.20 3.83
N TYR A 175 -9.61 28.90 4.87
CA TYR A 175 -10.19 28.28 6.06
C TYR A 175 -11.62 27.81 5.79
N ASN A 176 -12.01 26.68 6.37
CA ASN A 176 -13.38 26.12 6.30
C ASN A 176 -13.89 25.98 4.86
N SER A 177 -13.06 25.40 3.99
CA SER A 177 -13.37 25.18 2.58
C SER A 177 -13.09 23.73 2.20
N THR A 178 -13.88 23.22 1.26
CA THR A 178 -13.63 21.92 0.62
C THR A 178 -12.59 22.12 -0.47
N ILE A 179 -11.45 21.46 -0.34
CA ILE A 179 -10.35 21.51 -1.29
C ILE A 179 -10.29 20.18 -2.04
N ASP A 180 -10.33 20.26 -3.37
CA ASP A 180 -10.09 19.14 -4.26
C ASP A 180 -8.68 19.24 -4.85
N ILE A 181 -7.98 18.10 -4.93
CA ILE A 181 -6.60 18.03 -5.41
C ILE A 181 -6.53 16.96 -6.48
N ILE A 182 -6.16 17.38 -7.69
CA ILE A 182 -5.94 16.52 -8.83
C ILE A 182 -4.44 16.49 -9.09
N MET A 183 -3.84 15.29 -9.06
CA MET A 183 -2.43 15.10 -9.40
C MET A 183 -2.33 14.30 -10.69
N THR A 184 -1.54 14.79 -11.63
CA THR A 184 -1.31 14.15 -12.93
C THR A 184 0.18 14.04 -13.21
N ILE A 185 0.64 12.89 -13.70
CA ILE A 185 2.03 12.73 -14.15
C ILE A 185 2.18 13.42 -15.51
N ALA A 186 3.24 14.22 -15.67
CA ALA A 186 3.56 14.91 -16.92
C ALA A 186 3.83 13.92 -18.05
N GLN A 187 3.36 14.23 -19.26
CA GLN A 187 3.57 13.36 -20.44
C GLN A 187 5.04 13.27 -20.85
N ASP A 188 5.80 14.34 -20.61
CA ASP A 188 7.22 14.47 -20.86
C ASP A 188 8.08 14.20 -19.61
N SER A 189 7.47 13.65 -18.54
CA SER A 189 8.23 13.18 -17.39
C SER A 189 9.29 12.18 -17.84
N MET A 190 10.53 12.36 -17.37
CA MET A 190 11.59 11.37 -17.60
C MET A 190 11.20 9.99 -17.07
N ASP A 191 10.40 9.95 -16.00
CA ASP A 191 9.71 8.76 -15.52
C ASP A 191 8.28 8.72 -16.06
N SER A 192 8.13 8.40 -17.35
CA SER A 192 6.83 8.14 -17.94
C SER A 192 6.54 6.64 -17.92
N VAL A 193 5.70 6.20 -17.00
CA VAL A 193 5.14 4.85 -17.02
C VAL A 193 4.09 4.79 -18.13
N ARG A 194 4.41 4.15 -19.26
CA ARG A 194 3.36 3.60 -20.11
C ARG A 194 2.79 2.41 -19.37
N LEU A 195 1.61 2.58 -18.77
CA LEU A 195 0.79 1.43 -18.40
C LEU A 195 0.52 0.66 -19.70
N LEU A 196 1.24 -0.45 -19.89
CA LEU A 196 0.82 -1.43 -20.89
C LEU A 196 -0.58 -1.85 -20.45
N PRO A 197 -1.60 -1.75 -21.32
CA PRO A 197 -2.88 -2.35 -21.01
C PRO A 197 -2.63 -3.82 -20.71
N ASP A 198 -3.21 -4.31 -19.62
CA ASP A 198 -3.23 -5.74 -19.30
C ASP A 198 -3.48 -6.52 -20.58
N LEU A 199 -2.55 -7.39 -20.94
CA LEU A 199 -2.80 -8.46 -21.89
C LEU A 199 -3.74 -9.47 -21.21
N ALA A 200 -4.97 -9.05 -20.97
CA ALA A 200 -6.13 -9.90 -20.82
C ALA A 200 -6.57 -10.34 -22.22
N ALA A 201 -5.71 -11.11 -22.90
CA ALA A 201 -6.05 -11.98 -24.04
C ALA A 201 -4.78 -12.64 -24.60
N MET A 202 -4.45 -13.84 -24.10
CA MET A 202 -4.11 -15.02 -24.89
C MET A 202 -3.95 -16.25 -24.00
#